data_AF-A0A7Y7C298-F1
#
_entry.id   AF-A0A7Y7C298-F1
#
_cell.length_a   1.000
_cell.length_b   1.000
_cell.length_c   1.000
_cell.angle_alpha   90.00
_cell.angle_beta   90.00
_cell.angle_gamma   90.00
#
_symmetry.space_group_name_H-M   'P 1'
#
loop_
_entity.id
_entity.type
_entity.pdbx_description
1 polymer ?
#
loop_
_entity_poly.entity_id
_entity_poly.type
_entity_poly.pdbx_seq_one_letter_code
_entity_poly.pdbx_strand_id
1 'polypeptide(L)'
;MEWRSLTWASPCQEGGRMPHTDSSPRTQRPVVPPWSSVRIDDVAPVVVGPGCLRRDLPSTRDVRVWVVDMAPGSQWPFVDVHDTGEEVLVVSGELIEGEQRLGPGSYLFFPPASRHQPRTETGVRLFGINLVASPGVR
;
A
#
# COMPACT_ATOMS: atom_id res chain seq x y z
N MET A 1 87.33 23.75 -30.57
CA MET A 1 86.12 23.39 -31.34
C MET A 1 86.12 21.88 -31.53
N GLU A 2 85.46 21.15 -30.65
CA GLU A 2 84.63 19.99 -30.98
C GLU A 2 84.00 19.45 -29.70
N TRP A 3 82.81 18.89 -29.87
CA TRP A 3 81.86 18.52 -28.84
C TRP A 3 82.16 17.12 -28.30
N ARG A 4 81.75 16.83 -27.06
CA ARG A 4 80.87 15.68 -26.75
C ARG A 4 80.48 15.62 -25.27
N SER A 5 79.17 15.51 -25.07
CA SER A 5 78.46 15.25 -23.82
C SER A 5 78.97 14.04 -23.07
N LEU A 6 78.98 14.15 -21.74
CA LEU A 6 78.71 13.03 -20.85
C LEU A 6 77.70 13.50 -19.80
N THR A 7 76.48 12.98 -19.93
CA THR A 7 75.34 13.15 -19.05
C THR A 7 75.59 12.45 -17.72
N TRP A 8 75.54 13.19 -16.62
CA TRP A 8 75.47 12.62 -15.27
C TRP A 8 74.01 12.30 -14.93
N ALA A 9 73.76 11.05 -14.55
CA ALA A 9 72.47 10.59 -14.06
C ALA A 9 72.29 11.03 -12.59
N SER A 10 71.18 11.73 -12.31
CA SER A 10 70.71 12.00 -10.94
C SER A 10 69.78 10.89 -10.47
N PRO A 11 70.00 10.27 -9.30
CA PRO A 11 68.98 9.44 -8.68
C PRO A 11 68.06 10.34 -7.84
N CYS A 12 66.87 10.67 -8.36
CA CYS A 12 65.84 11.36 -7.59
C CYS A 12 64.88 10.32 -6.98
N GLN A 13 65.16 9.97 -5.74
CA GLN A 13 64.27 9.52 -4.65
C GLN A 13 62.84 9.07 -5.05
N GLU A 14 62.56 7.77 -4.85
CA GLU A 14 61.20 7.23 -4.76
C GLU A 14 60.45 7.89 -3.58
N GLY A 15 59.60 8.86 -3.89
CA GLY A 15 58.58 9.35 -2.96
C GLY A 15 57.50 8.28 -2.79
N GLY A 16 57.60 7.47 -1.73
CA GLY A 16 56.58 6.52 -1.35
C GLY A 16 55.23 7.22 -1.12
N ARG A 17 54.30 7.06 -2.06
CA ARG A 17 52.89 7.41 -1.86
C ARG A 17 52.26 6.29 -1.03
N MET A 18 52.04 6.55 0.25
CA MET A 18 51.19 5.69 1.08
C MET A 18 49.82 5.54 0.40
N PRO A 19 49.32 4.31 0.13
CA PRO A 19 47.98 4.14 -0.36
C PRO A 19 47.02 4.55 0.77
N HIS A 20 46.33 5.67 0.59
CA HIS A 20 45.16 5.98 1.40
C HIS A 20 44.08 4.95 1.04
N THR A 21 44.00 3.87 1.82
CA THR A 21 42.82 3.01 1.82
C THR A 21 41.71 3.82 2.48
N ASP A 22 40.87 4.47 1.68
CA ASP A 22 39.57 4.94 2.14
C ASP A 22 38.69 3.71 2.40
N SER A 23 38.94 3.06 3.53
CA SER A 23 38.19 1.93 4.05
C SER A 23 37.07 2.40 4.98
N SER A 24 36.39 3.47 4.58
CA SER A 24 35.11 3.83 5.18
C SER A 24 34.05 2.85 4.65
N PRO A 25 33.38 2.04 5.50
CA PRO A 25 32.34 1.14 5.04
C PRO A 25 31.23 1.99 4.42
N ARG A 26 31.03 1.84 3.11
CA ARG A 26 29.95 2.50 2.39
C ARG A 26 28.65 1.92 2.92
N THR A 27 28.00 2.63 3.84
CA THR A 27 26.69 2.24 4.38
C THR A 27 25.73 2.09 3.21
N GLN A 28 25.47 0.85 2.80
CA GLN A 28 24.46 0.59 1.79
C GLN A 28 23.13 1.01 2.39
N ARG A 29 22.52 2.06 1.82
CA ARG A 29 21.13 2.38 2.12
C ARG A 29 20.31 1.14 1.80
N PRO A 30 19.39 0.71 2.70
CA PRO A 30 18.51 -0.41 2.40
C PRO A 30 17.81 -0.14 1.06
N VAL A 31 17.94 -1.09 0.13
CA VAL A 31 17.19 -1.05 -1.12
C VAL A 31 15.75 -1.41 -0.77
N VAL A 32 14.88 -0.41 -0.69
CA VAL A 32 13.43 -0.64 -0.55
C VAL A 32 12.93 -1.15 -1.90
N PRO A 33 12.32 -2.34 -1.96
CA PRO A 33 11.79 -2.86 -3.22
C PRO A 33 10.69 -1.92 -3.76
N PRO A 34 10.56 -1.79 -5.09
CA PRO A 34 9.58 -0.88 -5.70
C PRO A 34 8.12 -1.33 -5.53
N TRP A 35 7.89 -2.47 -4.87
CA TRP A 35 6.58 -3.04 -4.60
C TRP A 35 6.62 -3.84 -3.29
N SER A 36 5.46 -3.97 -2.67
CA SER A 36 5.24 -4.80 -1.48
C SER A 36 3.94 -5.57 -1.62
N SER A 37 3.83 -6.73 -0.96
CA SER A 37 2.60 -7.51 -0.87
C SER A 37 2.24 -7.78 0.58
N VAL A 38 0.95 -8.00 0.84
CA VAL A 38 0.44 -8.46 2.13
C VAL A 38 -0.61 -9.54 1.88
N ARG A 39 -0.67 -10.57 2.73
CA ARG A 39 -1.83 -11.47 2.75
C ARG A 39 -2.95 -10.76 3.51
N ILE A 40 -4.14 -10.68 2.91
CA ILE A 40 -5.28 -9.96 3.52
C ILE A 40 -5.53 -10.44 4.95
N ASP A 41 -5.55 -11.75 5.19
CA ASP A 41 -5.87 -12.31 6.50
C ASP A 41 -4.80 -12.03 7.58
N ASP A 42 -3.59 -11.62 7.18
CA ASP A 42 -2.50 -11.23 8.10
C ASP A 42 -2.61 -9.74 8.50
N VAL A 43 -3.45 -8.94 7.83
CA VAL A 43 -3.74 -7.56 8.22
C VAL A 43 -4.67 -7.56 9.42
N ALA A 44 -4.27 -6.86 10.48
CA ALA A 44 -5.07 -6.74 11.70
C ALA A 44 -6.45 -6.13 11.38
N PRO A 45 -7.57 -6.80 11.73
CA PRO A 45 -8.89 -6.27 11.48
C PRO A 45 -9.28 -5.22 12.52
N VAL A 46 -10.03 -4.22 12.07
CA VAL A 46 -10.85 -3.35 12.90
C VAL A 46 -12.20 -4.00 13.07
N VAL A 47 -12.66 -4.16 14.31
CA VAL A 47 -14.04 -4.55 14.61
C VAL A 47 -14.91 -3.34 14.39
N VAL A 48 -15.74 -3.36 13.34
CA VAL A 48 -16.66 -2.27 13.02
C VAL A 48 -17.95 -2.39 13.84
N GLY A 49 -18.41 -3.62 14.03
CA GLY A 49 -19.59 -3.95 14.82
C GLY A 49 -19.75 -5.46 14.97
N PRO A 50 -20.85 -5.92 15.59
CA PRO A 50 -21.13 -7.35 15.73
C PRO A 50 -21.05 -8.08 14.39
N GLY A 51 -20.12 -9.05 14.29
CA GLY A 51 -19.91 -9.85 13.09
C GLY A 51 -19.33 -9.09 11.88
N CYS A 52 -18.97 -7.82 12.01
CA CYS A 52 -18.43 -7.01 10.91
C CYS A 52 -16.96 -6.64 11.18
N LEU A 53 -16.05 -7.19 10.38
CA LEU A 53 -14.62 -6.93 10.44
C LEU A 53 -14.17 -6.20 9.19
N ARG A 54 -13.25 -5.24 9.34
CA ARG A 54 -12.69 -4.47 8.24
C ARG A 54 -11.17 -4.47 8.33
N ARG A 55 -10.50 -4.73 7.22
CA ARG A 55 -9.04 -4.63 7.09
C ARG A 55 -8.72 -3.51 6.12
N ASP A 56 -7.96 -2.52 6.60
CA ASP A 56 -7.45 -1.44 5.78
C ASP A 56 -6.14 -1.90 5.13
N LEU A 57 -6.13 -2.03 3.80
CA LEU A 57 -4.96 -2.49 3.07
C LEU A 57 -4.00 -1.31 2.81
N PRO A 58 -2.69 -1.56 2.63
CA PRO A 58 -1.76 -0.53 2.20
C PRO A 58 -2.23 0.12 0.89
N SER A 59 -2.36 1.45 0.90
CA SER A 59 -2.81 2.25 -0.24
C SER A 59 -2.11 3.62 -0.27
N THR A 60 -2.33 4.39 -1.33
CA THR A 60 -1.86 5.78 -1.39
C THR A 60 -2.72 6.68 -0.50
N ARG A 61 -2.29 7.93 -0.28
CA ARG A 61 -2.99 8.87 0.60
C ARG A 61 -4.43 9.18 0.16
N ASP A 62 -4.67 9.19 -1.14
CA ASP A 62 -5.91 9.71 -1.73
C ASP A 62 -6.99 8.63 -1.89
N VAL A 63 -6.63 7.38 -1.63
CA VAL A 63 -7.51 6.22 -1.82
C VAL A 63 -7.41 5.33 -0.60
N ARG A 64 -8.56 4.90 -0.08
CA ARG A 64 -8.63 3.84 0.92
C ARG A 64 -9.04 2.56 0.22
N VAL A 65 -8.23 1.52 0.39
CA VAL A 65 -8.52 0.17 -0.10
C VAL A 65 -8.75 -0.73 1.09
N TRP A 66 -9.80 -1.54 1.05
CA TRP A 66 -10.20 -2.34 2.21
C TRP A 66 -10.81 -3.67 1.83
N VAL A 67 -10.82 -4.57 2.80
CA VAL A 67 -11.60 -5.81 2.78
C VAL A 67 -12.52 -5.84 3.98
N VAL A 68 -13.80 -6.14 3.75
CA VAL A 68 -14.79 -6.34 4.81
C VAL A 68 -15.19 -7.81 4.82
N ASP A 69 -15.18 -8.41 6.00
CA ASP A 69 -15.79 -9.71 6.28
C ASP A 69 -17.00 -9.49 7.19
N MET A 70 -18.17 -9.95 6.75
CA MET A 70 -19.37 -10.00 7.58
C MET A 70 -19.75 -11.45 7.84
N ALA A 71 -19.95 -11.80 9.10
CA ALA A 71 -20.40 -13.12 9.51
C ALA A 71 -21.87 -13.37 9.10
N PRO A 72 -22.32 -14.63 8.99
CA PRO A 72 -23.73 -14.95 8.73
C PRO A 72 -24.69 -14.21 9.68
N GLY A 73 -25.78 -13.67 9.14
CA GLY A 73 -26.78 -12.91 9.88
C GLY A 73 -26.35 -11.51 10.32
N SER A 74 -25.17 -11.04 9.91
CA SER A 74 -24.70 -9.70 10.28
C SER A 74 -25.29 -8.62 9.39
N GLN A 75 -25.46 -7.44 9.98
CA GLN A 75 -25.81 -6.20 9.30
C GLN A 75 -24.79 -5.13 9.68
N TRP A 76 -24.44 -4.27 8.72
CA TRP A 76 -23.56 -3.16 8.99
C TRP A 76 -24.12 -2.29 10.13
N PRO A 77 -23.33 -1.95 11.17
CA PRO A 77 -23.88 -1.48 12.45
C PRO A 77 -24.56 -0.10 12.41
N PHE A 78 -24.34 0.69 11.36
CA PHE A 78 -24.93 2.01 11.16
C PHE A 78 -25.20 2.24 9.67
N VAL A 79 -26.02 3.24 9.34
CA VAL A 79 -26.13 3.70 7.95
C VAL A 79 -24.81 4.34 7.56
N ASP A 80 -24.16 3.76 6.57
CA ASP A 80 -22.89 4.24 6.03
C ASP A 80 -23.14 5.30 4.96
N VAL A 81 -22.35 6.36 4.99
CA VAL A 81 -22.53 7.56 4.16
C VAL A 81 -21.22 7.90 3.47
N HIS A 82 -21.24 7.91 2.14
CA HIS A 82 -20.03 8.07 1.33
C HIS A 82 -19.91 9.47 0.74
N ASP A 83 -19.18 10.36 1.41
CA ASP A 83 -18.96 11.74 0.93
C ASP A 83 -18.33 11.79 -0.47
N THR A 84 -17.49 10.80 -0.81
CA THR A 84 -16.70 10.76 -2.05
C THR A 84 -17.06 9.59 -2.98
N GLY A 85 -18.05 8.77 -2.59
CA GLY A 85 -18.43 7.55 -3.28
C GLY A 85 -17.58 6.33 -2.90
N GLU A 86 -18.02 5.15 -3.33
CA GLU A 86 -17.43 3.86 -3.01
C GLU A 86 -17.64 2.85 -4.15
N GLU A 87 -16.63 2.05 -4.42
CA GLU A 87 -16.68 0.92 -5.35
C GLU A 87 -16.46 -0.38 -4.58
N VAL A 88 -17.31 -1.38 -4.79
CA VAL A 88 -17.26 -2.64 -4.06
C VAL A 88 -17.37 -3.83 -5.01
N LEU A 89 -16.55 -4.85 -4.78
CA LEU A 89 -16.64 -6.16 -5.40
C LEU A 89 -17.00 -7.19 -4.34
N VAL A 90 -18.04 -7.98 -4.59
CA VAL A 90 -18.34 -9.17 -3.79
C VAL A 90 -17.33 -10.26 -4.18
N VAL A 91 -16.43 -10.60 -3.27
CA VAL A 91 -15.38 -11.61 -3.49
C VAL A 91 -15.91 -13.02 -3.23
N SER A 92 -16.67 -13.20 -2.16
CA SER A 92 -17.30 -14.48 -1.80
C SER A 92 -18.53 -14.27 -0.91
N GLY A 93 -19.48 -15.21 -0.92
CA GLY A 93 -20.67 -15.16 -0.07
C GLY A 93 -21.83 -14.37 -0.68
N GLU A 94 -22.64 -13.72 0.15
CA GLU A 94 -23.85 -12.99 -0.24
C GLU A 94 -23.90 -11.61 0.38
N LEU A 95 -23.94 -10.58 -0.45
CA LEU A 95 -24.27 -9.22 -0.05
C LEU A 95 -25.76 -8.97 -0.29
N ILE A 96 -26.46 -8.39 0.67
CA ILE A 96 -27.82 -7.90 0.49
C ILE A 96 -27.79 -6.37 0.63
N GLU A 97 -28.12 -5.69 -0.46
CA GLU A 97 -28.22 -4.23 -0.52
C GLU A 97 -29.66 -3.84 -0.85
N GLY A 98 -30.34 -3.18 0.11
CA GLY A 98 -31.79 -3.04 0.10
C GLY A 98 -32.49 -4.40 -0.04
N GLU A 99 -33.25 -4.56 -1.13
CA GLU A 99 -33.97 -5.80 -1.46
C GLU A 99 -33.18 -6.75 -2.39
N GLN A 100 -32.01 -6.32 -2.88
CA GLN A 100 -31.23 -7.08 -3.86
C GLN A 100 -30.21 -7.99 -3.19
N ARG A 101 -30.16 -9.25 -3.63
CA ARG A 101 -29.15 -10.23 -3.22
C ARG A 101 -28.09 -10.36 -4.31
N LEU A 102 -26.84 -10.20 -3.92
CA LEU A 102 -25.68 -10.08 -4.82
C LEU A 102 -24.63 -11.12 -4.41
N GLY A 103 -24.18 -11.90 -5.39
CA GLY A 103 -23.21 -12.97 -5.19
C GLY A 103 -21.80 -12.59 -5.66
N PRO A 104 -20.85 -13.54 -5.63
CA PRO A 104 -19.47 -13.29 -6.05
C PRO A 104 -19.39 -12.79 -7.51
N GLY A 105 -18.53 -11.81 -7.75
CA GLY A 105 -18.40 -11.16 -9.05
C GLY A 105 -19.36 -9.99 -9.30
N SER A 106 -20.32 -9.75 -8.40
CA SER A 106 -21.11 -8.51 -8.42
C SER A 106 -20.24 -7.32 -8.06
N TYR A 107 -20.22 -6.33 -8.96
CA TYR A 107 -19.62 -5.02 -8.75
C TYR A 107 -20.71 -4.00 -8.42
N LEU A 108 -20.47 -3.19 -7.39
CA LEU A 108 -21.34 -2.13 -6.95
C LEU A 108 -20.60 -0.80 -7.04
N PHE A 109 -21.33 0.22 -7.49
CA PHE A 109 -20.87 1.60 -7.52
C PHE A 109 -21.84 2.45 -6.73
N PHE A 110 -21.33 3.08 -5.68
CA PHE A 110 -22.05 4.01 -4.83
C PHE A 110 -21.53 5.42 -5.12
N PRO A 111 -22.34 6.31 -5.76
CA PRO A 111 -21.89 7.67 -6.05
C PRO A 111 -21.69 8.49 -4.76
N PRO A 112 -21.00 9.64 -4.82
CA PRO A 112 -20.93 10.58 -3.71
C PRO A 112 -22.30 10.90 -3.10
N ALA A 113 -22.34 11.07 -1.78
CA ALA A 113 -23.51 11.25 -0.92
C ALA A 113 -24.50 10.06 -0.88
N SER A 114 -24.16 8.91 -1.47
CA SER A 114 -24.92 7.68 -1.29
C SER A 114 -24.95 7.24 0.19
N ARG A 115 -26.01 6.50 0.53
CA ARG A 115 -26.25 5.97 1.86
C ARG A 115 -26.74 4.54 1.74
N HIS A 116 -26.17 3.65 2.55
CA HIS A 116 -26.53 2.23 2.53
C HIS A 116 -26.26 1.58 3.88
N GLN A 117 -26.82 0.39 4.09
CA GLN A 117 -26.60 -0.41 5.29
C GLN A 117 -26.67 -1.88 4.91
N PRO A 118 -25.59 -2.42 4.33
CA PRO A 118 -25.61 -3.77 3.80
C PRO A 118 -25.82 -4.81 4.91
N ARG A 119 -26.42 -5.94 4.54
CA ARG A 119 -26.55 -7.12 5.41
C ARG A 119 -26.18 -8.38 4.65
N THR A 120 -26.07 -9.48 5.39
CA THR A 120 -25.85 -10.81 4.81
C THR A 120 -26.57 -11.87 5.63
N GLU A 121 -27.14 -12.88 4.98
CA GLU A 121 -27.70 -14.03 5.70
C GLU A 121 -26.67 -15.16 5.83
N THR A 122 -25.77 -15.30 4.85
CA THR A 122 -24.83 -16.43 4.75
C THR A 122 -23.38 -16.07 5.00
N GLY A 123 -23.08 -14.79 5.22
CA GLY A 123 -21.74 -14.24 5.33
C GLY A 123 -21.24 -13.69 3.99
N VAL A 124 -20.35 -12.71 4.03
CA VAL A 124 -19.77 -12.10 2.83
C VAL A 124 -18.35 -11.60 3.05
N ARG A 125 -17.53 -11.71 2.00
CA ARG A 125 -16.26 -11.02 1.86
C ARG A 125 -16.35 -10.01 0.72
N LEU A 126 -16.04 -8.77 1.03
CA LEU A 126 -16.07 -7.64 0.11
C LEU A 126 -14.65 -7.09 -0.05
N PHE A 127 -14.29 -6.71 -1.27
CA PHE A 127 -13.16 -5.84 -1.54
C PHE A 127 -13.71 -4.49 -1.99
N GLY A 128 -13.18 -3.40 -1.47
CA GLY A 128 -13.67 -2.09 -1.88
C GLY A 128 -12.63 -0.99 -1.82
N ILE A 129 -12.97 0.08 -2.53
CA ILE A 129 -12.13 1.25 -2.75
C ILE A 129 -13.02 2.49 -2.58
N ASN A 130 -12.54 3.46 -1.82
CA ASN A 130 -13.18 4.77 -1.73
C ASN A 130 -12.11 5.88 -1.74
N LEU A 131 -12.44 7.03 -2.33
CA LEU A 131 -11.53 8.18 -2.29
C LEU A 131 -11.49 8.77 -0.88
N VAL A 132 -10.32 9.19 -0.44
CA VAL A 132 -10.17 9.95 0.82
C VAL A 132 -10.42 11.41 0.52
N ALA A 133 -11.38 12.03 1.21
CA ALA A 133 -11.66 13.45 1.03
C ALA A 133 -10.42 14.30 1.30
N SER A 134 -10.06 15.17 0.36
CA SER A 134 -8.97 16.13 0.55
C SER A 134 -9.30 17.06 1.73
N PRO A 135 -8.37 17.25 2.68
CA PRO A 135 -8.56 18.25 3.72
C PRO A 135 -8.56 19.65 3.06
N GLY A 136 -9.75 20.23 2.87
CA GLY A 136 -9.89 21.59 2.32
C GLY A 136 -11.13 21.87 1.46
N VAL A 137 -11.95 20.87 1.14
CA VAL A 137 -13.23 21.10 0.41
C VAL A 137 -14.38 20.74 1.35
N ARG A 138 -14.91 21.74 2.06
CA ARG A 138 -16.24 21.74 2.65
C ARG A 138 -16.88 23.09 2.35
#